data_AF-A0A2H6K9H0-F1
#
_entry.id   AF-A0A2H6K9H0-F1
#
_cell.length_a   1.000
_cell.length_b   1.000
_cell.length_c   1.000
_cell.angle_alpha   90.00
_cell.angle_beta   90.00
_cell.angle_gamma   90.00
#
_symmetry.space_group_name_H-M   'P 1'
#
loop_
_entity.id
_entity.type
_entity.pdbx_description
1 polymer ?
#
loop_
_entity_poly.entity_id
_entity_poly.type
_entity_poly.pdbx_seq_one_letter_code
_entity_poly.pdbx_strand_id
1 'polypeptide(L)'
;MSTSFNLRLQAREVLKLHAQCEREEESEKSKVKYALEKGNIDAARIHAANSIRKHNEALRYLQYHAKLEILRHQVETAERSNTVSTELRKALPQLTKLTNNTSMDSATLFTEFEKVFDDLEVREAYTDQTISSSTAHLAPQHDVDTLISKVADEHALDVGGMLESANAIRGAVTSRSDADRITK
;
A
#
# COMPACT_ATOMS: atom_id res chain seq x y z
N MET A 1 10.87 -16.75 8.31
CA MET A 1 10.04 -16.01 7.33
C MET A 1 10.09 -14.56 7.73
N SER A 2 10.56 -13.66 6.84
CA SER A 2 10.59 -12.22 7.11
C SER A 2 9.17 -11.68 7.31
N THR A 3 9.02 -10.65 8.13
CA THR A 3 7.70 -10.03 8.41
C THR A 3 7.06 -9.50 7.13
N SER A 4 7.87 -8.94 6.22
CA SER A 4 7.47 -8.53 4.87
C SER A 4 6.84 -9.68 4.04
N PHE A 5 7.41 -10.88 4.12
CA PHE A 5 6.88 -12.06 3.42
C PHE A 5 5.51 -12.50 3.95
N ASN A 6 5.32 -12.48 5.28
CA ASN A 6 4.03 -12.80 5.89
C ASN A 6 2.94 -11.80 5.50
N LEU A 7 3.26 -10.50 5.52
CA LEU A 7 2.35 -9.44 5.09
C LEU A 7 1.95 -9.61 3.61
N ARG A 8 2.91 -9.96 2.74
CA ARG A 8 2.63 -10.26 1.32
C ARG A 8 1.68 -11.44 1.15
N LEU A 9 1.86 -12.50 1.94
CA LEU A 9 0.98 -13.68 1.89
C LEU A 9 -0.44 -13.31 2.32
N GLN A 10 -0.58 -12.57 3.43
CA GLN A 10 -1.86 -12.08 3.91
C GLN A 10 -2.53 -11.14 2.90
N ALA A 11 -1.78 -10.21 2.30
CA ALA A 11 -2.29 -9.31 1.26
C ALA A 11 -2.87 -10.09 0.07
N ARG A 12 -2.22 -11.19 -0.33
CA ARG A 12 -2.71 -12.07 -1.40
C ARG A 12 -3.95 -12.88 -0.99
N GLU A 13 -4.04 -13.29 0.28
CA GLU A 13 -5.22 -13.96 0.80
C GLU A 13 -6.43 -13.02 0.82
N VAL A 14 -6.23 -11.76 1.23
CA VAL A 14 -7.27 -10.73 1.22
C VAL A 14 -7.80 -10.45 -0.19
N LEU A 15 -6.93 -10.45 -1.22
CA LEU A 15 -7.38 -10.32 -2.61
C LEU A 15 -8.27 -11.49 -3.05
N LYS A 16 -8.01 -12.71 -2.56
CA LYS A 16 -8.89 -13.85 -2.84
C LYS A 16 -10.25 -13.68 -2.19
N LEU A 17 -10.30 -13.18 -0.96
CA LEU A 17 -11.55 -12.89 -0.25
C LEU A 17 -12.35 -11.78 -0.97
N HIS A 18 -11.67 -10.73 -1.42
CA HIS A 18 -12.28 -9.68 -2.27
C HIS A 18 -12.93 -10.28 -3.52
N ALA A 19 -12.17 -11.06 -4.31
CA ALA A 19 -12.69 -11.69 -5.53
C ALA A 19 -13.82 -12.70 -5.25
N GLN A 20 -13.80 -13.35 -4.08
CA GLN A 20 -14.90 -14.21 -3.64
C GLN A 20 -16.18 -13.38 -3.38
N CYS A 21 -16.07 -12.25 -2.68
CA CYS A 21 -17.19 -11.37 -2.43
C CYS A 21 -17.80 -10.82 -3.73
N GLU A 22 -16.99 -10.47 -4.73
CA GLU A 22 -17.49 -10.03 -6.05
C GLU A 22 -18.28 -11.13 -6.78
N ARG A 23 -17.80 -12.39 -6.73
CA ARG A 23 -18.54 -13.52 -7.32
C ARG A 23 -19.86 -13.76 -6.61
N GLU A 24 -19.88 -13.66 -5.28
CA GLU A 24 -21.09 -13.79 -4.48
C GLU A 24 -22.07 -12.64 -4.76
N GLU A 25 -21.57 -11.40 -4.91
CA GLU A 25 -22.36 -10.24 -5.32
C GLU A 25 -23.07 -10.47 -6.65
N GLU A 26 -22.35 -10.94 -7.68
CA GLU A 26 -22.88 -11.19 -9.01
C GLU A 26 -23.93 -12.32 -9.02
N SER A 27 -23.69 -13.36 -8.22
CA SER A 27 -24.67 -14.44 -7.99
C SER A 27 -25.96 -13.90 -7.38
N GLU A 28 -25.88 -13.03 -6.38
CA GLU A 28 -27.06 -12.40 -5.77
C GLU A 28 -27.78 -11.46 -6.76
N LYS A 29 -27.07 -10.69 -7.58
CA LYS A 29 -27.69 -9.87 -8.65
C LYS A 29 -28.49 -10.73 -9.64
N SER A 30 -27.93 -11.87 -10.04
CA SER A 30 -28.62 -12.82 -10.91
C SER A 30 -29.91 -13.36 -10.27
N LYS A 31 -29.88 -13.64 -8.95
CA LYS A 31 -31.08 -14.06 -8.19
C LYS A 31 -32.11 -12.95 -8.06
N VAL A 32 -31.70 -11.68 -7.94
CA VAL A 32 -32.62 -10.53 -7.97
C VAL A 32 -33.39 -10.52 -9.29
N LYS A 33 -32.69 -10.64 -10.43
CA LYS A 33 -33.33 -10.69 -11.75
C LYS A 33 -34.37 -11.82 -11.84
N TYR A 34 -33.99 -13.01 -11.39
CA TYR A 34 -34.88 -14.16 -11.40
C TYR A 34 -36.10 -14.00 -10.47
N ALA A 35 -35.91 -13.40 -9.29
CA ALA A 35 -37.01 -13.12 -8.36
C ALA A 35 -37.99 -12.07 -8.91
N LEU A 36 -37.48 -11.06 -9.64
CA LEU A 36 -38.29 -10.06 -10.32
C LEU A 36 -39.08 -10.66 -11.48
N GLU A 37 -38.49 -11.54 -12.29
CA GLU A 37 -39.19 -12.25 -13.38
C GLU A 37 -40.35 -13.10 -12.86
N LYS A 38 -40.23 -13.64 -11.64
CA LYS A 38 -41.29 -14.38 -10.96
C LYS A 38 -42.33 -13.49 -10.25
N GLY A 39 -42.14 -12.18 -10.24
CA GLY A 39 -43.00 -11.25 -9.51
C GLY A 39 -42.87 -11.30 -7.99
N ASN A 40 -41.84 -11.96 -7.44
CA ASN A 40 -41.61 -12.03 -5.99
C ASN A 40 -40.72 -10.88 -5.53
N ILE A 41 -41.37 -9.74 -5.25
CA ILE A 41 -40.70 -8.49 -4.86
C ILE A 41 -39.98 -8.61 -3.50
N ASP A 42 -40.52 -9.38 -2.56
CA ASP A 42 -39.91 -9.55 -1.24
C ASP A 42 -38.60 -10.35 -1.33
N ALA A 43 -38.58 -11.43 -2.11
CA ALA A 43 -37.36 -12.19 -2.38
C ALA A 43 -36.32 -11.34 -3.13
N ALA A 44 -36.76 -10.54 -4.13
CA ALA A 44 -35.89 -9.63 -4.85
C ALA A 44 -35.23 -8.59 -3.92
N ARG A 45 -35.98 -8.04 -2.95
CA ARG A 45 -35.46 -7.09 -1.96
C ARG A 45 -34.40 -7.72 -1.06
N ILE A 46 -34.61 -8.97 -0.62
CA ILE A 46 -33.63 -9.70 0.22
C ILE A 46 -32.34 -9.95 -0.56
N HIS A 47 -32.43 -10.45 -1.80
CA HIS A 47 -31.25 -10.69 -2.66
C HIS A 47 -30.53 -9.39 -3.01
N ALA A 48 -31.25 -8.28 -3.23
CA ALA A 48 -30.65 -6.98 -3.47
C ALA A 48 -29.88 -6.46 -2.25
N ALA A 49 -30.46 -6.59 -1.05
CA ALA A 49 -29.76 -6.23 0.18
C ALA A 49 -28.49 -7.07 0.40
N ASN A 50 -28.55 -8.37 0.10
CA ASN A 50 -27.38 -9.26 0.17
C ASN A 50 -26.29 -8.86 -0.83
N SER A 51 -26.66 -8.52 -2.06
CA SER A 51 -25.73 -8.03 -3.08
C SER A 51 -25.02 -6.76 -2.62
N ILE A 52 -25.76 -5.75 -2.13
CA ILE A 52 -25.18 -4.50 -1.60
C ILE A 52 -24.25 -4.78 -0.42
N ARG A 53 -24.64 -5.69 0.48
CA ARG A 53 -23.78 -6.09 1.61
C ARG A 53 -22.46 -6.69 1.12
N LYS A 54 -22.51 -7.57 0.13
CA LYS A 54 -21.33 -8.22 -0.46
C LYS A 54 -20.43 -7.24 -1.22
N HIS A 55 -21.02 -6.29 -1.93
CA HIS A 55 -20.29 -5.19 -2.56
C HIS A 55 -19.49 -4.37 -1.53
N ASN A 56 -20.15 -3.95 -0.44
CA ASN A 56 -19.49 -3.21 0.63
C ASN A 56 -18.39 -4.01 1.34
N GLU A 57 -18.59 -5.33 1.48
CA GLU A 57 -17.59 -6.26 2.01
C GLU A 57 -16.37 -6.36 1.09
N ALA A 58 -16.59 -6.46 -0.23
CA ALA A 58 -15.53 -6.47 -1.24
C ALA A 58 -14.69 -5.18 -1.19
N LEU A 59 -15.32 -4.01 -1.08
CA LEU A 59 -14.63 -2.72 -0.94
C LEU A 59 -13.78 -2.67 0.35
N ARG A 60 -14.29 -3.19 1.46
CA ARG A 60 -13.52 -3.26 2.72
C ARG A 60 -12.28 -4.14 2.59
N TYR A 61 -12.39 -5.28 1.92
CA TYR A 61 -11.22 -6.14 1.66
C TYR A 61 -10.19 -5.46 0.77
N LEU A 62 -10.63 -4.72 -0.25
CA LEU A 62 -9.71 -3.95 -1.11
C LEU A 62 -8.97 -2.86 -0.32
N GLN A 63 -9.67 -2.13 0.56
CA GLN A 63 -9.03 -1.17 1.46
C GLN A 63 -8.06 -1.84 2.44
N TYR A 64 -8.40 -3.02 2.95
CA TYR A 64 -7.52 -3.76 3.85
C TYR A 64 -6.26 -4.27 3.12
N HIS A 65 -6.39 -4.73 1.89
CA HIS A 65 -5.26 -5.07 1.03
C HIS A 65 -4.31 -3.88 0.85
N ALA A 66 -4.84 -2.70 0.49
CA ALA A 66 -4.04 -1.49 0.34
C ALA A 66 -3.25 -1.14 1.63
N LYS A 67 -3.90 -1.27 2.80
CA LYS A 67 -3.23 -1.05 4.10
C LYS A 67 -2.11 -2.07 4.35
N LEU A 68 -2.33 -3.34 4.03
CA LEU A 68 -1.31 -4.39 4.18
C LEU A 68 -0.11 -4.15 3.25
N GLU A 69 -0.35 -3.71 2.02
CA GLU A 69 0.72 -3.35 1.08
C GLU A 69 1.55 -2.16 1.57
N ILE A 70 0.90 -1.12 2.13
CA ILE A 70 1.59 0.01 2.76
C ILE A 70 2.46 -0.48 3.93
N LEU A 71 1.91 -1.31 4.80
CA LEU A 71 2.65 -1.86 5.95
C LEU A 71 3.83 -2.73 5.49
N ARG A 72 3.65 -3.54 4.43
CA ARG A 72 4.73 -4.33 3.84
C ARG A 72 5.87 -3.42 3.39
N HIS A 73 5.57 -2.36 2.65
CA HIS A 73 6.58 -1.42 2.16
C HIS A 73 7.31 -0.67 3.28
N GLN A 74 6.60 -0.29 4.35
CA GLN A 74 7.24 0.29 5.52
C GLN A 74 8.21 -0.69 6.19
N VAL A 75 7.81 -1.96 6.32
CA VAL A 75 8.68 -3.02 6.87
C VAL A 75 9.89 -3.27 5.98
N GLU A 76 9.71 -3.37 4.66
CA GLU A 76 10.81 -3.54 3.69
C GLU A 76 11.81 -2.37 3.75
N THR A 77 11.30 -1.14 3.85
CA THR A 77 12.14 0.07 3.98
C THR A 77 12.91 0.05 5.29
N ALA A 78 12.28 -0.35 6.40
CA ALA A 78 12.94 -0.48 7.70
C ALA A 78 14.01 -1.59 7.70
N GLU A 79 13.73 -2.75 7.11
CA GLU A 79 14.69 -3.87 6.97
C GLU A 79 15.93 -3.43 6.16
N ARG A 80 15.71 -2.68 5.08
CA ARG A 80 16.75 -2.12 4.21
C ARG A 80 17.58 -1.04 4.92
N SER A 81 16.94 -0.10 5.61
CA SER A 81 17.63 0.92 6.41
C SER A 81 18.49 0.31 7.52
N ASN A 82 17.99 -0.73 8.19
CA ASN A 82 18.78 -1.50 9.17
C ASN A 82 19.99 -2.19 8.53
N THR A 83 19.86 -2.68 7.30
CA THR A 83 20.97 -3.29 6.56
C THR A 83 22.06 -2.26 6.27
N VAL A 84 21.69 -1.10 5.70
CA VAL A 84 22.61 0.01 5.43
C VAL A 84 23.28 0.50 6.71
N SER A 85 22.54 0.69 7.80
CA SER A 85 23.10 1.09 9.10
C SER A 85 24.10 0.08 9.64
N THR A 86 23.85 -1.21 9.43
CA THR A 86 24.77 -2.28 9.84
C THR A 86 26.05 -2.29 9.01
N GLU A 87 25.95 -2.04 7.70
CA GLU A 87 27.10 -1.95 6.79
C GLU A 87 27.95 -0.71 7.09
N LEU A 88 27.32 0.44 7.30
CA LEU A 88 28.01 1.66 7.75
C LEU A 88 28.74 1.44 9.08
N ARG A 89 28.10 0.76 10.05
CA ARG A 89 28.77 0.40 11.32
C ARG A 89 30.00 -0.50 11.12
N LYS A 90 30.02 -1.36 10.09
CA LYS A 90 31.18 -2.21 9.76
C LYS A 90 32.29 -1.44 9.04
N ALA A 91 31.94 -0.48 8.19
CA ALA A 91 32.89 0.34 7.43
C ALA A 91 33.56 1.44 8.27
N LEU A 92 32.84 2.06 9.22
CA LEU A 92 33.33 3.14 10.09
C LEU A 92 34.67 2.86 10.81
N PRO A 93 34.88 1.67 11.40
CA PRO A 93 36.16 1.31 12.02
C PRO A 93 37.31 1.15 11.01
N GLN A 94 37.02 0.71 9.78
CA GLN A 94 38.03 0.58 8.72
C GLN A 94 38.47 1.98 8.25
N LEU A 95 37.51 2.87 8.03
CA LEU A 95 37.79 4.26 7.69
C LEU A 95 38.62 4.98 8.77
N THR A 96 38.27 4.78 10.05
CA THR A 96 39.04 5.33 11.19
C THR A 96 40.47 4.77 11.27
N LYS A 97 40.69 3.52 10.85
CA LYS A 97 42.04 2.92 10.81
C LYS A 97 42.88 3.49 9.66
N LEU A 98 42.26 3.75 8.51
CA LEU A 98 42.94 4.34 7.35
C LEU A 98 43.36 5.79 7.62
N THR A 99 42.50 6.59 8.27
CA THR A 99 42.81 8.00 8.59
C THR A 99 43.86 8.15 9.71
N ASN A 100 43.95 7.18 10.63
CA ASN A 100 44.96 7.19 11.70
C ASN A 100 46.33 6.62 11.27
N ASN A 101 46.43 5.96 10.10
CA ASN A 101 47.70 5.50 9.55
C ASN A 101 48.34 6.61 8.70
N THR A 102 49.19 7.42 9.33
CA THR A 102 49.91 8.55 8.75
C THR A 102 50.97 8.19 7.68
N SER A 103 51.08 6.92 7.29
CA SER A 103 52.07 6.40 6.32
C SER A 103 51.48 5.94 4.99
N MET A 104 50.16 6.05 4.78
CA MET A 104 49.56 5.73 3.49
C MET A 104 49.68 6.90 2.52
N ASP A 105 50.11 6.61 1.29
CA ASP A 105 50.15 7.60 0.22
C ASP A 105 48.71 7.98 -0.19
N SER A 106 48.49 9.25 -0.53
CA SER A 106 47.16 9.83 -0.79
C SER A 106 46.36 9.06 -1.84
N ALA A 107 47.04 8.48 -2.84
CA ALA A 107 46.43 7.64 -3.87
C ALA A 107 45.84 6.34 -3.31
N THR A 108 46.56 5.67 -2.40
CA THR A 108 46.10 4.41 -1.79
C THR A 108 44.92 4.61 -0.83
N LEU A 109 44.89 5.76 -0.15
CA LEU A 109 43.76 6.21 0.66
C LEU A 109 42.51 6.45 -0.20
N PHE A 110 42.67 7.09 -1.36
CA PHE A 110 41.57 7.33 -2.29
C PHE A 110 41.02 6.02 -2.89
N THR A 111 41.88 5.08 -3.27
CA THR A 111 41.43 3.78 -3.81
C THR A 111 40.68 2.93 -2.79
N GLU A 112 41.08 2.94 -1.51
CA GLU A 112 40.29 2.26 -0.47
C GLU A 112 38.98 3.00 -0.15
N PHE A 113 38.97 4.34 -0.22
CA PHE A 113 37.76 5.13 -0.08
C PHE A 113 36.76 4.86 -1.21
N GLU A 114 37.23 4.80 -2.46
CA GLU A 114 36.43 4.38 -3.62
C GLU A 114 35.89 2.97 -3.45
N LYS A 115 36.67 2.02 -2.93
CA LYS A 115 36.14 0.65 -2.67
C LYS A 115 35.00 0.62 -1.67
N VAL A 116 35.12 1.38 -0.58
CA VAL A 116 34.07 1.47 0.45
C VAL A 116 32.84 2.20 -0.11
N PHE A 117 33.03 3.18 -0.99
CA PHE A 117 31.94 3.89 -1.67
C PHE A 117 31.29 3.06 -2.77
N ASP A 118 32.04 2.36 -3.63
CA ASP A 118 31.55 1.45 -4.66
C ASP A 118 30.74 0.31 -4.03
N ASP A 119 31.21 -0.27 -2.92
CA ASP A 119 30.46 -1.33 -2.21
C ASP A 119 29.12 -0.81 -1.64
N LEU A 120 29.06 0.48 -1.28
CA LEU A 120 27.86 1.16 -0.80
C LEU A 120 26.93 1.55 -1.97
N GLU A 121 27.49 2.08 -3.05
CA GLU A 121 26.79 2.58 -4.25
C GLU A 121 26.25 1.45 -5.10
N VAL A 122 26.96 0.32 -5.25
CA VAL A 122 26.44 -0.88 -5.93
C VAL A 122 25.21 -1.43 -5.21
N ARG A 123 25.09 -1.24 -3.88
CA ARG A 123 23.89 -1.60 -3.10
C ARG A 123 22.80 -0.52 -3.16
N GLU A 124 23.17 0.76 -3.21
CA GLU A 124 22.23 1.86 -3.37
C GLU A 124 21.61 1.90 -4.78
N ALA A 125 22.35 1.54 -5.83
CA ALA A 125 21.86 1.46 -7.20
C ALA A 125 20.73 0.42 -7.39
N TYR A 126 20.68 -0.66 -6.59
CA TYR A 126 19.54 -1.59 -6.55
C TYR A 126 18.36 -1.09 -5.70
N THR A 127 18.55 0.02 -5.01
CA THR A 127 17.69 0.52 -3.95
C THR A 127 17.01 1.83 -4.36
N ASP A 128 17.66 2.64 -5.18
CA ASP A 128 17.25 4.01 -5.50
C ASP A 128 16.18 4.11 -6.59
N GLN A 129 16.06 3.09 -7.46
CA GLN A 129 14.96 3.04 -8.44
C GLN A 129 13.58 2.78 -7.81
N THR A 130 13.48 2.70 -6.47
CA THR A 130 12.20 2.56 -5.75
C THR A 130 12.08 3.53 -4.55
N ILE A 131 13.13 4.26 -4.15
CA ILE A 131 13.16 5.02 -2.88
C ILE A 131 12.90 6.52 -3.01
N SER A 132 12.89 7.12 -4.20
CA SER A 132 12.55 8.54 -4.33
C SER A 132 11.07 8.89 -4.01
N SER A 133 10.25 7.98 -3.48
CA SER A 133 8.83 8.24 -3.13
C SER A 133 8.42 8.07 -1.65
N SER A 134 9.26 7.53 -0.76
CA SER A 134 8.67 6.71 0.32
C SER A 134 8.79 7.15 1.80
N THR A 135 9.07 8.40 2.19
CA THR A 135 9.15 8.71 3.65
C THR A 135 8.32 9.86 4.21
N ALA A 136 7.55 10.60 3.42
CA ALA A 136 6.54 11.53 3.98
C ALA A 136 5.29 11.79 3.09
N HIS A 137 5.24 11.23 1.88
CA HIS A 137 4.35 11.63 0.78
C HIS A 137 3.34 10.54 0.36
N LEU A 138 2.99 9.60 1.23
CA LEU A 138 2.32 8.32 0.88
C LEU A 138 0.95 8.41 0.16
N ALA A 139 0.40 9.61 -0.04
CA ALA A 139 -0.51 10.01 -1.12
C ALA A 139 -1.25 11.29 -0.68
N PRO A 140 -0.77 12.51 -1.01
CA PRO A 140 -1.63 13.69 -0.93
C PRO A 140 -2.89 13.38 -1.75
N GLN A 141 -4.07 13.61 -1.17
CA GLN A 141 -5.36 13.29 -1.80
C GLN A 141 -5.44 13.86 -3.23
N HIS A 142 -4.87 15.05 -3.41
CA HIS A 142 -4.66 15.72 -4.69
C HIS A 142 -3.95 14.87 -5.75
N ASP A 143 -2.90 14.14 -5.40
CA ASP A 143 -2.09 13.39 -6.37
C ASP A 143 -2.80 12.09 -6.79
N VAL A 144 -3.60 11.51 -5.88
CA VAL A 144 -4.48 10.37 -6.18
C VAL A 144 -5.64 10.81 -7.06
N ASP A 145 -6.30 11.92 -6.71
CA ASP A 145 -7.42 12.47 -7.48
C ASP A 145 -6.95 12.91 -8.88
N THR A 146 -5.74 13.47 -8.99
CA THR A 146 -5.12 13.81 -10.28
C THR A 146 -4.80 12.58 -11.13
N LEU A 147 -4.28 11.51 -10.52
CA LEU A 147 -4.00 10.27 -11.24
C LEU A 147 -5.30 9.59 -11.70
N ILE A 148 -6.32 9.56 -10.83
CA ILE A 148 -7.64 9.01 -11.19
C ILE A 148 -8.27 9.83 -12.31
N SER A 149 -8.20 11.17 -12.28
CA SER A 149 -8.69 12.03 -13.36
C SER A 149 -7.93 11.81 -14.67
N LYS A 150 -6.60 11.64 -14.64
CA LYS A 150 -5.82 11.36 -15.86
C LYS A 150 -6.17 10.00 -16.48
N VAL A 151 -6.30 8.96 -15.66
CA VAL A 151 -6.70 7.62 -16.13
C VAL A 151 -8.16 7.61 -16.59
N ALA A 152 -9.02 8.41 -15.95
CA ALA A 152 -10.40 8.63 -16.37
C ALA A 152 -10.50 9.26 -17.75
N ASP A 153 -9.75 10.34 -17.99
CA ASP A 153 -9.70 11.05 -19.26
C ASP A 153 -9.14 10.17 -20.38
N GLU A 154 -8.11 9.36 -20.09
CA GLU A 154 -7.55 8.39 -21.04
C GLU A 154 -8.53 7.28 -21.44
N HIS A 155 -9.50 6.94 -20.56
CA HIS A 155 -10.49 5.90 -20.79
C HIS A 155 -11.92 6.42 -21.04
N ALA A 156 -12.11 7.74 -21.18
CA ALA A 156 -13.42 8.39 -21.29
C ALA A 156 -14.43 7.97 -20.19
N LEU A 157 -13.93 7.73 -18.98
CA LEU A 157 -14.75 7.39 -17.81
C LEU A 157 -15.13 8.70 -17.09
N ASP A 158 -16.41 8.91 -16.81
CA ASP A 158 -16.87 10.06 -16.01
C ASP A 158 -16.69 9.76 -14.52
N VAL A 159 -15.57 10.21 -13.95
CA VAL A 159 -15.15 9.86 -12.57
C VAL A 159 -15.46 10.97 -11.56
N GLY A 160 -15.98 12.11 -12.03
CA GLY A 160 -16.27 13.28 -11.20
C GLY A 160 -17.26 12.98 -10.06
N GLY A 161 -18.35 12.25 -10.34
CA GLY A 161 -19.36 11.91 -9.32
C GLY A 161 -18.96 10.80 -8.35
N MET A 162 -18.01 9.93 -8.74
CA MET A 162 -17.60 8.77 -7.93
C MET A 162 -16.60 9.14 -6.83
N LEU A 163 -15.73 10.11 -7.09
CA LEU A 163 -14.74 10.61 -6.12
C LEU A 163 -15.38 11.39 -4.98
N GLU A 164 -16.37 12.24 -5.29
CA GLU A 164 -17.09 13.03 -4.30
C GLU A 164 -17.89 12.12 -3.33
N SER A 165 -18.48 11.05 -3.87
CA SER A 165 -19.16 10.01 -3.11
C SER A 165 -18.21 9.25 -2.16
N ALA A 166 -16.99 8.93 -2.61
CA ALA A 166 -15.99 8.24 -1.80
C ALA A 166 -15.48 9.12 -0.63
N ASN A 167 -15.38 10.43 -0.84
CA ASN A 167 -14.95 11.38 0.19
C ASN A 167 -16.04 11.63 1.26
N ALA A 168 -17.31 11.68 0.84
CA ALA A 168 -18.46 11.83 1.74
C ALA A 168 -18.61 10.64 2.71
N ILE A 169 -18.36 9.41 2.24
CA ILE A 169 -18.41 8.20 3.08
C ILE A 169 -17.30 8.19 4.14
N ARG A 170 -16.12 8.73 3.82
CA ARG A 170 -14.98 8.78 4.74
C ARG A 170 -15.21 9.81 5.86
N GLY A 171 -15.83 10.95 5.56
CA GLY A 171 -16.22 11.97 6.56
C GLY A 171 -17.33 11.53 7.52
N ALA A 172 -18.22 10.64 7.09
CA ALA A 172 -19.28 10.09 7.95
C ALA A 172 -18.78 9.00 8.94
N VAL A 173 -17.63 8.39 8.68
CA VAL A 173 -17.03 7.37 9.57
C VAL A 173 -16.21 8.02 10.69
N THR A 174 -15.57 9.17 10.43
CA THR A 174 -14.81 9.92 11.44
C THR A 174 -15.73 10.62 12.45
N SER A 175 -16.90 11.12 12.01
CA SER A 175 -17.85 11.77 12.93
C SER A 175 -18.55 10.80 13.89
N ARG A 176 -18.63 9.51 13.55
CA ARG A 176 -19.21 8.47 14.42
C ARG A 176 -18.27 7.95 15.50
N SER A 177 -16.96 8.12 15.36
CA SER A 177 -15.98 7.58 16.32
C SER A 177 -15.73 8.52 17.51
N ASP A 178 -16.03 9.82 17.38
CA ASP A 178 -15.87 10.80 18.46
C ASP A 178 -17.11 10.95 19.34
N ALA A 179 -18.30 10.55 18.86
CA ALA A 179 -19.56 10.70 19.61
C ALA A 179 -19.74 9.65 20.73
N ASP A 180 -19.04 8.51 20.67
CA ASP A 180 -19.27 7.38 21.58
C ASP A 180 -18.26 7.31 22.74
N ARG A 181 -17.40 8.32 22.89
CA ARG A 181 -16.32 8.34 23.89
C ARG A 181 -16.53 9.32 25.05
N ILE A 182 -17.67 10.02 25.12
CA ILE A 182 -17.97 11.02 26.17
C ILE A 182 -19.07 10.55 27.16
N THR A 183 -19.61 9.34 27.02
CA THR A 183 -20.57 8.80 28.01
C THR A 183 -20.15 7.43 28.51
N LYS A 184 -19.13 7.40 29.39
CA LYS A 184 -19.12 6.51 30.56
C LYS A 184 -18.14 6.97 31.62
#